data_AF-A0A7C6X528-F1
#
_entry.id   AF-A0A7C6X528-F1
#
_cell.length_a   1.000
_cell.length_b   1.000
_cell.length_c   1.000
_cell.angle_alpha   90.00
_cell.angle_beta   90.00
_cell.angle_gamma   90.00
#
_symmetry.space_group_name_H-M   'P 1'
#
loop_
_entity.id
_entity.type
_entity.pdbx_description
1 polymer ?
#
loop_
_entity_poly.entity_id
_entity_poly.type
_entity_poly.pdbx_seq_one_letter_code
_entity_poly.pdbx_strand_id
1 'polypeptide(L)'
;MLQTGLHDYLKSLIQGRDLHYPSPFLVSIVGGGGKTTTLTDLFQHSFRKRSILTTTTAMGIPGAGGRLSPPLTAEQDKNPALKRIFLEAPQESGVWFGSLIEGTKDKYKGVDPDRLDAWIREQRSAGRNDSILFCEADGSKRKPLKAHAGHEPVIPRTSDLTLIIFGLSGLGRPLDEDGVHRSPIFSE
;
A
#
# COMPACT_ATOMS: atom_id res chain seq x y z
N MET A 1 24.40 15.86 -9.35
CA MET A 1 23.29 15.05 -9.89
C MET A 1 22.75 14.25 -8.72
N LEU A 2 21.71 14.75 -8.03
CA LEU A 2 21.16 14.07 -6.85
C LEU A 2 20.48 12.78 -7.32
N GLN A 3 21.11 11.63 -7.11
CA GLN A 3 20.40 10.35 -7.11
C GLN A 3 19.56 10.28 -5.82
N THR A 4 18.45 11.02 -5.76
CA THR A 4 17.48 10.87 -4.67
C THR A 4 16.69 9.60 -4.92
N GLY A 5 16.91 8.57 -4.10
CA GLY A 5 16.09 7.36 -4.08
C GLY A 5 14.66 7.66 -3.62
N LEU A 6 13.76 6.69 -3.77
CA LEU A 6 12.34 6.84 -3.41
C LEU A 6 12.16 7.30 -1.95
N HIS A 7 12.99 6.82 -1.02
CA HIS A 7 12.93 7.23 0.38
C HIS A 7 13.24 8.71 0.57
N ASP A 8 14.25 9.25 -0.11
CA ASP A 8 14.63 10.66 0.02
C ASP A 8 13.60 11.57 -0.65
N TYR A 9 13.02 11.11 -1.76
CA TYR A 9 11.90 11.80 -2.39
C TYR A 9 10.66 11.84 -1.48
N LEU A 10 10.33 10.74 -0.81
CA LEU A 10 9.25 10.73 0.18
C LEU A 10 9.52 11.68 1.35
N LYS A 11 10.75 11.70 1.88
CA LYS A 11 11.14 12.64 2.94
C LYS A 11 10.97 14.09 2.49
N SER A 12 11.37 14.43 1.27
CA SER A 12 11.24 15.80 0.78
C SER A 12 9.78 16.23 0.61
N LEU A 13 8.91 15.33 0.15
CA LEU A 13 7.46 15.60 0.06
C LEU A 13 6.83 15.80 1.44
N ILE A 14 7.20 14.96 2.41
CA ILE A 14 6.71 15.07 3.80
C ILE A 14 7.17 16.40 4.43
N GLN A 15 8.44 16.74 4.27
CA GLN A 15 9.01 18.01 4.76
C GLN A 15 8.33 19.22 4.10
N GLY A 16 8.17 19.20 2.77
CA GLY A 16 7.48 20.26 2.04
C GLY A 16 6.05 20.45 2.53
N ARG A 17 5.36 19.34 2.84
CA ARG A 17 4.02 19.41 3.41
C ARG A 17 3.99 20.00 4.82
N ASP A 18 4.92 19.59 5.68
CA ASP A 18 4.99 20.08 7.07
C ASP A 18 5.23 21.59 7.16
N LEU A 19 5.90 22.19 6.18
CA LEU A 19 6.09 23.64 6.10
C LEU A 19 4.79 24.41 5.85
N HIS A 20 3.79 23.79 5.24
CA HIS A 20 2.52 24.43 4.91
C HIS A 20 1.39 23.98 5.85
N TYR A 21 1.20 22.67 6.00
CA TYR A 21 0.12 22.06 6.77
C TYR A 21 0.55 20.70 7.35
N PRO A 22 1.01 20.64 8.61
CA PRO A 22 1.33 19.39 9.28
C PRO A 22 0.14 18.44 9.28
N SER A 23 0.31 17.25 8.71
CA SER A 23 -0.77 16.28 8.52
C SER A 23 -0.26 14.86 8.32
N PRO A 24 -1.12 13.83 8.49
CA PRO A 24 -0.77 12.48 8.11
C PRO A 24 -0.52 12.42 6.61
N PHE A 25 0.51 11.65 6.23
CA PHE A 25 0.87 11.48 4.83
C PHE A 25 0.37 10.13 4.32
N LEU A 26 -0.33 10.10 3.20
CA LEU A 26 -0.87 8.89 2.59
C LEU A 26 -0.19 8.65 1.24
N VAL A 27 0.53 7.54 1.15
CA VAL A 27 1.09 7.01 -0.10
C VAL A 27 0.18 5.88 -0.58
N SER A 28 -0.36 6.02 -1.78
CA SER A 28 -1.07 4.95 -2.47
C SER A 28 -0.20 4.30 -3.52
N ILE A 29 -0.33 2.99 -3.69
CA ILE A 29 0.38 2.25 -4.73
C ILE A 29 -0.62 1.48 -5.59
N VAL A 30 -0.41 1.50 -6.90
CA VAL A 30 -1.26 0.83 -7.90
C VAL A 30 -0.42 0.09 -8.94
N GLY A 31 -1.05 -0.80 -9.70
CA GLY A 31 -0.44 -1.47 -10.84
C GLY A 31 -0.13 -2.95 -10.60
N GLY A 32 0.97 -3.44 -11.17
CA GLY A 32 1.37 -4.86 -11.16
C GLY A 32 2.79 -5.06 -10.66
N GLY A 33 3.06 -6.21 -10.02
CA GLY A 33 4.38 -6.56 -9.50
C GLY A 33 4.91 -5.65 -8.38
N GLY A 34 5.66 -6.19 -7.42
CA GLY A 34 6.42 -5.41 -6.44
C GLY A 34 5.64 -4.57 -5.41
N LYS A 35 4.35 -4.25 -5.61
CA LYS A 35 3.58 -3.32 -4.75
C LYS A 35 3.70 -3.60 -3.26
N THR A 36 3.27 -4.80 -2.84
CA THR A 36 3.31 -5.20 -1.43
C THR A 36 4.74 -5.18 -0.88
N THR A 37 5.73 -5.61 -1.67
CA THR A 37 7.15 -5.59 -1.28
C THR A 37 7.68 -4.16 -1.10
N THR A 38 7.32 -3.25 -2.01
CA THR A 38 7.67 -1.84 -1.89
C THR A 38 7.01 -1.22 -0.66
N LEU A 39 5.72 -1.49 -0.40
CA LEU A 39 5.07 -0.96 0.79
C LEU A 39 5.68 -1.51 2.09
N THR A 40 6.03 -2.80 2.16
CA THR A 40 6.66 -3.37 3.36
C THR A 40 8.09 -2.88 3.57
N ASP A 41 8.82 -2.52 2.51
CA ASP A 41 10.10 -1.82 2.59
C ASP A 41 9.93 -0.38 3.12
N LEU A 42 9.03 0.40 2.51
CA LEU A 42 8.74 1.77 2.95
C LEU A 42 8.28 1.82 4.41
N PHE A 43 7.50 0.83 4.85
CA PHE A 43 7.04 0.71 6.23
C PHE A 43 8.19 0.67 7.26
N GLN A 44 9.37 0.14 6.89
CA GLN A 44 10.53 0.07 7.78
C GLN A 44 11.17 1.44 8.06
N HIS A 45 10.99 2.41 7.16
CA HIS A 45 11.84 3.61 7.10
C HIS A 45 11.45 4.74 8.07
N SER A 46 10.57 4.47 9.04
CA SER A 46 10.23 5.38 10.16
C SER A 46 10.10 6.87 9.79
N PHE A 47 9.39 7.18 8.69
CA PHE A 47 9.21 8.56 8.22
C PHE A 47 8.44 9.44 9.22
N ARG A 48 7.59 8.80 10.04
CA ARG A 48 6.77 9.40 11.09
C ARG A 48 6.78 8.47 12.30
N LYS A 49 6.22 8.94 13.43
CA LYS A 49 6.09 8.14 14.66
C LYS A 49 5.26 6.87 14.45
N ARG A 50 4.21 6.93 13.63
CA ARG A 50 3.33 5.81 13.29
C ARG A 50 3.40 5.49 11.80
N SER A 51 3.75 4.26 11.47
CA SER A 51 3.66 3.71 10.11
C SER A 51 2.48 2.76 10.05
N ILE A 52 1.55 2.99 9.13
CA ILE A 52 0.36 2.16 8.94
C ILE A 52 0.38 1.59 7.53
N LEU A 53 0.35 0.27 7.41
CA LEU A 53 0.14 -0.42 6.14
C LEU A 53 -1.35 -0.73 6.00
N THR A 54 -1.93 -0.46 4.85
CA THR A 54 -3.34 -0.71 4.59
C THR A 54 -3.59 -1.02 3.12
N THR A 55 -4.84 -1.28 2.77
CA THR A 55 -5.28 -1.52 1.40
C THR A 55 -6.77 -1.18 1.27
N THR A 56 -7.20 -0.74 0.10
CA THR A 56 -8.62 -0.61 -0.25
C THR A 56 -9.16 -1.83 -0.99
N THR A 57 -8.32 -2.85 -1.21
CA THR A 57 -8.70 -4.12 -1.84
C THR A 57 -8.34 -5.30 -0.95
N ALA A 58 -8.70 -6.51 -1.36
CA ALA A 58 -8.36 -7.69 -0.57
C ALA A 58 -6.84 -7.96 -0.61
N MET A 59 -6.23 -8.15 0.56
CA MET A 59 -4.80 -8.39 0.71
C MET A 59 -4.56 -9.52 1.73
N GLY A 60 -3.50 -10.30 1.52
CA GLY A 60 -3.00 -11.24 2.53
C GLY A 60 -2.17 -10.52 3.59
N ILE A 61 -2.09 -11.06 4.82
CA ILE A 61 -1.20 -10.52 5.85
C ILE A 61 0.24 -10.45 5.30
N PRO A 62 0.99 -9.34 5.50
CA PRO A 62 2.40 -9.26 5.13
C PRO A 62 3.19 -10.44 5.72
N GLY A 63 3.92 -11.19 4.90
CA GLY A 63 4.70 -12.33 5.36
C GLY A 63 3.94 -13.64 5.56
N ALA A 64 2.62 -13.69 5.33
CA ALA A 64 1.86 -14.95 5.32
C ALA A 64 2.45 -15.99 4.36
N GLY A 65 3.18 -15.56 3.33
CA GLY A 65 3.89 -16.42 2.40
C GLY A 65 2.96 -17.16 1.44
N GLY A 66 3.55 -18.08 0.67
CA GLY A 66 2.82 -18.91 -0.28
C GLY A 66 2.12 -18.08 -1.36
N ARG A 67 0.79 -18.24 -1.49
CA ARG A 67 -0.04 -17.53 -2.50
C ARG A 67 -0.65 -16.21 -2.00
N LEU A 68 -0.56 -15.91 -0.70
CA LEU A 68 -1.30 -14.81 -0.06
C LEU A 68 -0.53 -13.48 -0.07
N SER A 69 0.77 -13.52 0.24
CA SER A 69 1.65 -12.36 0.21
C SER A 69 3.11 -12.80 -0.02
N PRO A 70 3.99 -11.91 -0.50
CA PRO A 70 5.42 -12.18 -0.51
C PRO A 70 5.95 -12.46 0.91
N PRO A 71 6.95 -13.34 1.06
CA PRO A 71 7.64 -13.49 2.34
C PRO A 71 8.33 -12.17 2.72
N LEU A 72 8.40 -11.89 4.02
CA LEU A 72 9.20 -10.79 4.55
C LEU A 72 10.69 -11.14 4.48
N THR A 73 11.54 -10.13 4.31
CA THR A 73 12.98 -10.28 4.53
C THR A 73 13.27 -10.49 6.04
N ALA A 74 14.45 -11.02 6.37
CA ALA A 74 14.85 -11.19 7.78
C ALA A 74 14.82 -9.87 8.57
N GLU A 75 15.15 -8.74 7.93
CA GLU A 75 15.06 -7.42 8.57
C GLU A 75 13.61 -6.97 8.76
N GLN A 76 12.75 -7.18 7.76
CA GLN A 76 11.32 -6.87 7.89
C GLN A 76 10.64 -7.70 8.98
N ASP A 77 11.04 -8.97 9.14
CA ASP A 77 10.45 -9.88 10.12
C ASP A 77 10.75 -9.50 11.58
N LYS A 78 11.85 -8.76 11.80
CA LYS A 78 12.22 -8.18 13.10
C LYS A 78 11.31 -7.04 13.54
N ASN A 79 10.56 -6.41 12.61
CA ASN A 79 9.65 -5.32 12.95
C ASN A 79 8.30 -5.88 13.39
N PRO A 80 7.98 -5.90 14.70
CA PRO A 80 6.75 -6.51 15.19
C PRO A 80 5.49 -5.78 14.72
N ALA A 81 5.58 -4.51 14.30
CA ALA A 81 4.42 -3.75 13.85
C ALA A 81 3.80 -4.34 12.57
N LEU A 82 4.59 -4.93 11.66
CA LEU A 82 4.04 -5.61 10.47
C LEU A 82 3.15 -6.81 10.80
N LYS A 83 3.24 -7.33 12.03
CA LYS A 83 2.43 -8.45 12.52
C LYS A 83 1.27 -8.00 13.41
N ARG A 84 1.16 -6.70 13.73
CA ARG A 84 0.04 -6.13 14.50
C ARG A 84 -1.11 -5.81 13.56
N ILE A 85 -2.17 -6.60 13.63
CA ILE A 85 -3.33 -6.48 12.77
C ILE A 85 -4.45 -5.72 13.50
N PHE A 86 -4.99 -4.71 12.84
CA PHE A 86 -6.12 -3.91 13.32
C PHE A 86 -7.28 -3.98 12.33
N LEU A 87 -8.50 -4.07 12.86
CA LEU A 87 -9.75 -3.93 12.09
C LEU A 87 -10.38 -2.53 12.25
N GLU A 88 -9.89 -1.80 13.27
CA GLU A 88 -10.19 -0.40 13.54
C GLU A 88 -8.96 0.48 13.27
N ALA A 89 -9.18 1.78 13.14
CA ALA A 89 -8.10 2.72 12.86
C ALA A 89 -6.99 2.64 13.94
N PRO A 90 -5.73 2.34 13.58
CA PRO A 90 -4.68 2.07 14.56
C PRO A 90 -4.27 3.31 15.36
N GLN A 91 -4.02 3.12 16.66
CA GLN A 91 -3.38 4.13 17.51
C GLN A 91 -1.85 4.01 17.55
N GLU A 92 -1.30 2.98 16.91
CA GLU A 92 0.14 2.68 16.83
C GLU A 92 0.49 2.17 15.43
N SER A 93 1.79 1.91 15.18
CA SER A 93 2.21 1.33 13.91
C SER A 93 1.65 -0.09 13.72
N GLY A 94 1.17 -0.39 12.52
CA GLY A 94 0.78 -1.75 12.15
C GLY A 94 0.01 -1.86 10.85
N VAL A 95 -0.75 -2.94 10.70
CA VAL A 95 -1.50 -3.25 9.47
C VAL A 95 -2.99 -3.08 9.73
N TRP A 96 -3.63 -2.20 8.97
CA TRP A 96 -5.05 -1.88 9.10
C TRP A 96 -5.87 -2.46 7.94
N PHE A 97 -6.83 -3.32 8.28
CA PHE A 97 -7.79 -3.93 7.37
C PHE A 97 -9.23 -3.55 7.70
N GLY A 98 -10.15 -3.80 6.77
CA GLY A 98 -11.59 -3.60 6.99
C GLY A 98 -12.22 -4.76 7.78
N SER A 99 -12.04 -5.99 7.30
CA SER A 99 -12.57 -7.19 7.95
C SER A 99 -11.78 -8.44 7.54
N LEU A 100 -11.91 -9.53 8.29
CA LEU A 100 -11.47 -10.84 7.83
C LEU A 100 -12.33 -11.31 6.64
N ILE A 101 -11.76 -12.03 5.68
CA ILE A 101 -12.54 -12.75 4.66
C ILE A 101 -12.87 -14.14 5.21
N GLU A 102 -14.16 -14.45 5.33
CA GLU A 102 -14.63 -15.75 5.78
C GLU A 102 -14.08 -16.90 4.94
N GLY A 103 -13.72 -18.00 5.59
CA GLY A 103 -13.18 -19.19 4.92
C GLY A 103 -11.73 -19.06 4.44
N THR A 104 -11.05 -17.94 4.70
CA THR A 104 -9.63 -17.77 4.38
C THR A 104 -8.81 -17.42 5.61
N LYS A 105 -7.78 -18.22 5.88
CA LYS A 105 -6.76 -17.87 6.88
C LYS A 105 -5.85 -16.78 6.28
N ASP A 106 -5.52 -15.77 7.07
CA ASP A 106 -4.53 -14.73 6.74
C ASP A 106 -4.87 -13.84 5.52
N LYS A 107 -6.14 -13.69 5.17
CA LYS A 107 -6.61 -12.82 4.09
C LYS A 107 -7.77 -11.93 4.54
N TYR A 108 -7.66 -10.65 4.21
CA TYR A 108 -8.54 -9.60 4.74
C TYR A 108 -9.12 -8.78 3.61
N LYS A 109 -10.33 -8.26 3.81
CA LYS A 109 -10.89 -7.19 3.00
C LYS A 109 -10.16 -5.89 3.33
N GLY A 110 -9.94 -5.08 2.30
CA GLY A 110 -9.41 -3.74 2.48
C GLY A 110 -10.34 -2.85 3.28
N VAL A 111 -9.77 -1.78 3.82
CA VAL A 111 -10.53 -0.71 4.46
C VAL A 111 -11.37 -0.05 3.37
N ASP A 112 -12.64 0.20 3.69
CA ASP A 112 -13.51 0.98 2.82
C ASP A 112 -12.86 2.36 2.51
N PRO A 113 -12.77 2.77 1.22
CA PRO A 113 -12.08 4.00 0.84
C PRO A 113 -12.65 5.25 1.49
N ASP A 114 -13.98 5.33 1.65
CA ASP A 114 -14.62 6.49 2.27
C ASP A 114 -14.37 6.51 3.78
N ARG A 115 -14.33 5.35 4.44
CA ARG A 115 -13.89 5.23 5.85
C ARG A 115 -12.43 5.67 6.02
N LEU A 116 -11.54 5.26 5.13
CA LEU A 116 -10.13 5.65 5.16
C LEU A 116 -9.98 7.17 4.96
N ASP A 117 -10.67 7.72 3.96
CA ASP A 117 -10.68 9.16 3.68
C ASP A 117 -11.25 9.97 4.85
N ALA A 118 -12.35 9.50 5.46
CA ALA A 118 -12.96 10.16 6.61
C ALA A 118 -11.99 10.22 7.80
N TRP A 119 -11.32 9.10 8.10
CA TRP A 119 -10.33 9.06 9.17
C TRP A 119 -9.15 10.00 8.90
N ILE A 120 -8.61 10.01 7.67
CA ILE A 120 -7.50 10.91 7.32
C ILE A 120 -7.93 12.38 7.45
N ARG A 121 -9.12 12.74 6.98
CA ARG A 121 -9.66 14.10 7.14
C ARG A 121 -9.80 14.48 8.60
N GLU A 122 -10.31 13.59 9.45
CA GLU A 122 -10.41 13.82 10.89
C GLU A 122 -9.03 14.07 11.52
N GLN A 123 -8.04 13.23 11.23
CA GLN A 123 -6.68 13.41 11.74
C GLN A 123 -6.06 14.74 11.29
N ARG A 124 -6.29 15.14 10.04
CA ARG A 124 -5.84 16.42 9.47
C ARG A 124 -6.50 17.61 10.18
N SER A 125 -7.82 17.57 10.37
CA SER A 125 -8.56 18.62 11.08
C SER A 125 -8.14 18.75 12.55
N ALA A 126 -7.71 17.64 13.17
CA ALA A 126 -7.14 17.64 14.51
C ALA A 126 -5.66 18.09 14.57
N GLY A 127 -5.06 18.49 13.45
CA GLY A 127 -3.67 18.94 13.38
C GLY A 127 -2.63 17.85 13.65
N ARG A 128 -3.00 16.57 13.52
CA ARG A 128 -2.08 15.45 13.78
C ARG A 128 -1.18 15.21 12.58
N ASN A 129 0.11 15.09 12.79
CA ASN A 129 1.11 14.82 11.72
C ASN A 129 1.98 13.60 12.03
N ASP A 130 1.59 12.80 13.02
CA ASP A 130 2.43 11.77 13.60
C ASP A 130 2.37 10.43 12.84
N SER A 131 1.57 10.36 11.77
CA SER A 131 1.34 9.12 11.00
C SER A 131 1.65 9.24 9.51
N ILE A 132 2.15 8.13 8.96
CA ILE A 132 2.25 7.88 7.53
C ILE A 132 1.51 6.58 7.21
N LEU A 133 0.78 6.58 6.11
CA LEU A 133 -0.01 5.46 5.63
C LEU A 133 0.52 5.01 4.27
N PHE A 134 0.61 3.70 4.10
CA PHE A 134 1.01 3.01 2.88
C PHE A 134 -0.16 2.15 2.43
N CYS A 135 -0.82 2.53 1.34
CA CYS A 135 -2.08 1.93 0.89
C CYS A 135 -1.89 1.20 -0.44
N GLU A 136 -2.11 -0.12 -0.48
CA GLU A 136 -2.29 -0.84 -1.74
C GLU A 136 -3.71 -0.58 -2.27
N ALA A 137 -3.80 0.22 -3.33
CA ALA A 137 -5.08 0.73 -3.84
C ALA A 137 -5.68 -0.15 -4.95
N ASP A 138 -5.05 -1.29 -5.27
CA ASP A 138 -5.54 -2.24 -6.25
C ASP A 138 -4.92 -3.65 -6.11
N GLY A 139 -5.64 -4.70 -6.53
CA GLY A 139 -5.12 -6.07 -6.51
C GLY A 139 -4.62 -6.55 -7.87
N SER A 140 -3.41 -7.11 -7.97
CA SER A 140 -2.87 -7.66 -9.25
C SER A 140 -2.77 -9.18 -9.31
N LYS A 141 -3.31 -9.90 -8.30
CA LYS A 141 -3.13 -11.36 -8.14
C LYS A 141 -1.65 -11.81 -8.25
N ARG A 142 -0.71 -10.94 -7.87
CA ARG A 142 0.76 -11.12 -7.94
C ARG A 142 1.33 -11.25 -9.35
N LYS A 143 0.56 -10.88 -10.37
CA LYS A 143 1.08 -10.78 -11.73
C LYS A 143 1.95 -9.53 -11.88
N PRO A 144 3.01 -9.59 -12.71
CA PRO A 144 3.93 -8.48 -12.91
C PRO A 144 3.27 -7.29 -13.60
N LEU A 145 2.31 -7.54 -14.48
CA LEU A 145 1.56 -6.51 -15.19
C LEU A 145 0.07 -6.63 -14.87
N LYS A 146 -0.68 -5.57 -15.16
CA LYS A 146 -2.11 -5.48 -14.88
C LYS A 146 -2.80 -4.47 -15.79
N ALA A 147 -4.02 -4.79 -16.20
CA ALA A 147 -5.03 -3.81 -16.61
C ALA A 147 -6.01 -3.53 -15.47
N HIS A 148 -6.37 -2.25 -15.31
CA HIS A 148 -7.40 -1.82 -14.39
C HIS A 148 -8.78 -2.10 -14.98
N ALA A 149 -9.69 -2.65 -14.16
CA ALA A 149 -11.11 -2.72 -14.54
C ALA A 149 -11.76 -1.34 -14.32
N GLY A 150 -12.98 -1.12 -14.84
CA GLY A 150 -13.65 0.18 -14.70
C GLY A 150 -13.93 0.67 -13.27
N HIS A 151 -13.82 -0.20 -12.27
CA HIS A 151 -13.95 0.14 -10.84
C HIS A 151 -12.59 0.25 -10.12
N GLU A 152 -11.48 0.14 -10.85
CA GLU A 152 -10.11 0.23 -10.32
C GLU A 152 -9.30 1.30 -11.08
N PRO A 153 -8.20 1.80 -10.48
CA PRO A 153 -7.77 1.56 -9.10
C PRO A 153 -8.66 2.28 -8.07
N VAL A 154 -8.72 1.74 -6.86
CA VAL A 154 -9.51 2.31 -5.76
C VAL A 154 -8.60 3.18 -4.90
N ILE A 155 -8.12 4.29 -5.49
CA ILE A 155 -7.22 5.23 -4.82
C ILE A 155 -8.05 6.11 -3.86
N PRO A 156 -7.69 6.18 -2.55
CA PRO A 156 -8.32 7.12 -1.62
C PRO A 156 -8.19 8.57 -2.10
N ARG A 157 -9.24 9.39 -1.91
CA ARG A 157 -9.22 10.79 -2.37
C ARG A 157 -8.25 11.66 -1.57
N THR A 158 -7.84 11.18 -0.39
CA THR A 158 -6.90 11.86 0.50
C THR A 158 -5.44 11.49 0.26
N SER A 159 -5.13 10.67 -0.75
CA SER A 159 -3.76 10.33 -1.14
C SER A 159 -2.94 11.55 -1.50
N ASP A 160 -1.71 11.59 -0.98
CA ASP A 160 -0.76 12.69 -1.19
C ASP A 160 0.28 12.36 -2.24
N LEU A 161 0.58 11.07 -2.39
CA LEU A 161 1.41 10.52 -3.44
C LEU A 161 0.78 9.24 -3.95
N THR A 162 0.65 9.10 -5.26
CA THR A 162 0.33 7.81 -5.90
C THR A 162 1.55 7.30 -6.65
N LEU A 163 1.98 6.09 -6.31
CA LEU A 163 3.04 5.36 -6.99
C LEU A 163 2.41 4.32 -7.94
N ILE A 164 2.78 4.35 -9.21
CA ILE A 164 2.37 3.35 -10.19
C ILE A 164 3.56 2.41 -10.39
N ILE A 165 3.37 1.11 -10.14
CA ILE A 165 4.42 0.11 -10.27
C ILE A 165 4.09 -0.90 -11.36
N PHE A 166 5.11 -1.27 -12.11
CA PHE A 166 5.11 -2.36 -13.07
C PHE A 166 6.26 -3.31 -12.74
N GLY A 167 5.97 -4.61 -12.67
CA GLY A 167 6.98 -5.63 -12.42
C GLY A 167 7.85 -5.86 -13.65
N LEU A 168 9.15 -5.59 -13.54
CA LEU A 168 10.11 -5.83 -14.63
C LEU A 168 10.16 -7.29 -15.09
N SER A 169 9.72 -8.25 -14.27
CA SER A 169 9.61 -9.66 -14.68
C SER A 169 8.57 -9.91 -15.77
N GLY A 170 7.69 -8.95 -16.07
CA GLY A 170 6.79 -8.98 -17.23
C GLY A 170 7.42 -8.45 -18.51
N LEU A 171 8.58 -7.77 -18.44
CA LEU A 171 9.21 -7.17 -19.61
C LEU A 171 9.64 -8.26 -20.60
N GLY A 172 9.27 -8.09 -21.87
CA GLY A 172 9.59 -9.04 -22.94
C GLY A 172 8.79 -10.34 -22.88
N ARG A 173 7.80 -10.46 -21.99
CA ARG A 173 6.88 -11.62 -21.95
C ARG A 173 5.61 -11.36 -22.77
N PRO A 174 4.95 -12.42 -23.27
CA PRO A 174 3.62 -12.31 -23.84
C PRO A 174 2.63 -11.63 -22.86
N LEU A 175 1.71 -10.84 -23.41
CA LEU A 175 0.69 -10.12 -22.66
C LEU A 175 -0.56 -11.00 -22.49
N ASP A 176 -0.41 -12.12 -21.79
CA ASP A 176 -1.45 -13.14 -21.58
C ASP A 176 -1.90 -13.21 -20.10
N GLU A 177 -2.81 -14.13 -19.79
CA GLU A 177 -3.29 -14.35 -18.42
C GLU A 177 -2.23 -14.98 -17.49
N ASP A 178 -1.02 -15.30 -17.94
CA ASP A 178 0.07 -15.67 -17.04
C ASP A 178 0.85 -14.42 -16.61
N GLY A 179 1.11 -13.51 -17.54
CA GLY A 179 1.88 -12.28 -17.32
C GLY A 179 1.07 -11.06 -16.85
N VAL A 180 -0.21 -10.98 -17.23
CA VAL A 180 -1.03 -9.77 -17.06
C VAL A 180 -2.32 -10.08 -16.31
N HIS A 181 -2.60 -9.32 -15.25
CA HIS A 181 -3.90 -9.42 -14.57
C HIS A 181 -4.97 -8.72 -15.40
N ARG A 182 -5.98 -9.49 -15.82
CA ARG A 182 -7.03 -9.07 -16.77
C ARG A 182 -6.44 -8.78 -18.16
N SER A 183 -5.73 -9.76 -18.72
CA SER A 183 -5.07 -9.60 -20.01
C SER A 183 -6.02 -9.24 -21.16
N PRO A 184 -7.30 -9.69 -21.21
CA PRO A 184 -8.23 -9.25 -22.26
C PRO A 184 -8.43 -7.73 -22.31
N ILE A 185 -8.53 -7.07 -21.15
CA ILE A 185 -8.66 -5.61 -21.05
C ILE A 185 -7.35 -4.92 -21.48
N PHE A 186 -6.21 -5.57 -21.25
CA PHE A 186 -4.90 -5.02 -21.61
C PHE A 186 -4.65 -5.00 -23.13
N SER A 187 -5.31 -5.89 -23.87
CA SER A 187 -5.15 -6.06 -25.31
C SER A 187 -6.22 -5.35 -26.16
N GLU A 188 -7.14 -4.63 -25.53
CA GLU A 188 -8.09 -3.70 -26.19
C GLU A 188 -7.41 -2.37 -26.54
#